data_AF-A0A2A4SF13-F1
#
_entry.id   AF-A0A2A4SF13-F1
#
_cell.length_a   1.000
_cell.length_b   1.000
_cell.length_c   1.000
_cell.angle_alpha   90.00
_cell.angle_beta   90.00
_cell.angle_gamma   90.00
#
_symmetry.space_group_name_H-M   'P 1'
#
loop_
_entity.id
_entity.type
_entity.pdbx_description
1 polymer ?
#
loop_
_entity_poly.entity_id
_entity_poly.type
_entity_poly.pdbx_seq_one_letter_code
_entity_poly.pdbx_strand_id
1 'polypeptide(L)' 'MAEKRDLLGGPPATINVGLEVFADTLQELGFPVVQVDWRPPAGGDHRLTDLLSRLERSSDPNAEGTN' A
#
# COMPACT_ATOMS: atom_id res chain seq x y z
N MET A 1 -2.88 13.22 -29.58
CA MET A 1 -2.21 11.99 -29.09
C MET A 1 -1.44 12.39 -27.85
N ALA A 2 -1.68 11.76 -26.70
CA ALA A 2 -0.93 12.09 -25.48
C ALA A 2 0.53 11.66 -25.69
N GLU A 3 1.47 12.60 -25.56
CA GLU A 3 2.89 12.28 -25.53
C GLU A 3 3.18 11.30 -24.40
N LYS A 4 3.95 10.26 -24.70
CA LYS A 4 4.40 9.27 -23.73
C LYS A 4 5.44 9.93 -22.83
N ARG A 5 5.03 10.30 -21.61
CA ARG A 5 5.95 10.82 -20.59
C ARG A 5 7.05 9.80 -20.32
N ASP A 6 8.29 10.25 -20.41
CA ASP A 6 9.43 9.47 -19.97
C ASP A 6 9.49 9.52 -18.44
N LEU A 7 9.02 8.45 -17.81
CA LEU A 7 8.91 8.33 -16.35
C LEU A 7 10.21 7.85 -15.70
N LEU A 8 11.18 7.40 -16.49
CA LEU A 8 12.42 6.79 -15.99
C LEU A 8 13.68 7.61 -16.34
N GLY A 9 13.52 8.71 -17.08
CA GLY A 9 14.62 9.62 -17.43
C GLY A 9 15.20 10.43 -16.26
N GLY A 10 14.60 10.34 -15.06
CA GLY A 10 15.04 11.01 -13.85
C GLY A 10 15.03 10.09 -12.63
N PRO A 11 15.57 10.56 -11.49
CA PRO A 11 15.53 9.79 -10.25
C PRO A 11 14.09 9.50 -9.82
N PRO A 12 13.80 8.29 -9.30
CA PRO A 12 12.44 7.92 -8.91
C PRO A 12 12.00 8.69 -7.66
N ALA A 13 10.71 9.04 -7.61
CA ALA A 13 10.06 9.44 -6.37
C ALA A 13 9.74 8.17 -5.57
N THR A 14 10.23 8.08 -4.33
CA THR A 14 10.15 6.84 -3.54
C THR A 14 9.20 6.97 -2.36
N ILE A 15 8.33 5.97 -2.20
CA ILE A 15 7.46 5.79 -1.03
C ILE A 15 7.76 4.38 -0.49
N ASN A 16 8.21 4.28 0.75
CA ASN A 16 8.44 3.01 1.42
C ASN A 16 7.18 2.61 2.21
N VAL A 17 6.78 1.35 2.07
CA VAL A 17 5.66 0.75 2.78
C VAL A 17 6.16 -0.54 3.43
N GLY A 18 6.06 -0.62 4.76
CA GLY A 18 6.58 -1.74 5.53
C GLY A 18 7.77 -1.34 6.39
N LEU A 19 8.85 -2.13 6.36
CA LEU A 19 9.96 -2.01 7.30
C LEU A 19 10.70 -0.67 7.13
N GLU A 20 10.88 0.04 8.25
CA GLU A 20 11.55 1.35 8.31
C GLU A 20 13.01 1.30 7.84
N VAL A 21 13.71 0.18 8.07
CA VAL A 21 15.12 -0.01 7.68
C VAL A 21 15.39 0.22 6.20
N PHE A 22 14.39 -0.01 5.32
CA PHE A 22 14.53 0.28 3.90
C PHE A 22 14.46 1.78 3.60
N ALA A 23 13.59 2.52 4.28
CA ALA A 23 13.57 3.98 4.18
C ALA A 23 14.87 4.58 4.74
N ASP A 24 15.35 4.09 5.88
CA ASP A 24 16.60 4.56 6.50
C ASP A 24 17.79 4.37 5.55
N THR A 25 17.91 3.18 4.97
CA THR A 25 18.98 2.87 3.99
C THR A 25 18.93 3.85 2.80
N LEU A 26 17.75 4.17 2.29
CA LEU A 26 17.60 5.11 1.17
C LEU A 26 17.98 6.54 1.57
N GLN A 27 17.61 6.96 2.79
CA GLN A 27 18.00 8.27 3.33
C GLN A 27 19.52 8.40 3.51
N GLU A 28 20.18 7.35 4.03
CA GLU A 28 21.64 7.30 4.17
C GLU A 28 22.36 7.40 2.82
N LEU A 29 21.79 6.80 1.77
CA LEU A 29 22.27 6.91 0.40
C LEU A 29 21.92 8.25 -0.29
N GLY A 30 21.22 9.15 0.41
CA GLY A 30 20.86 10.48 -0.09
C GLY A 30 19.64 10.51 -1.02
N PHE A 31 18.84 9.43 -1.06
CA PHE A 31 17.62 9.39 -1.84
C PHE A 31 16.41 9.93 -1.06
N PRO A 32 15.59 10.80 -1.66
CA PRO A 32 14.35 11.25 -1.05
C PRO A 32 13.35 10.10 -0.97
N VAL A 33 12.87 9.79 0.24
CA VAL A 33 11.88 8.74 0.51
C VAL A 33 10.88 9.18 1.56
N VAL A 34 9.61 8.85 1.35
CA VAL A 34 8.54 8.98 2.35
C VAL A 34 8.26 7.62 2.96
N GLN A 35 8.37 7.50 4.28
CA GLN A 35 7.97 6.31 5.03
C GLN A 35 6.47 6.38 5.36
N VAL A 36 5.73 5.33 5.01
CA VAL A 36 4.32 5.17 5.39
C VAL A 36 4.25 4.34 6.67
N ASP A 37 3.61 4.86 7.73
CA ASP A 37 3.21 4.07 8.92
C ASP A 37 2.03 3.16 8.54
N TRP A 38 2.30 2.18 7.69
CA TRP A 38 1.34 1.20 7.25
C TRP A 38 1.26 0.06 8.25
N ARG A 39 0.04 -0.42 8.50
CA ARG A 39 -0.22 -1.58 9.35
C ARG A 39 -1.20 -2.52 8.66
N PRO A 40 -1.06 -3.85 8.82
CA PRO A 40 -2.03 -4.79 8.31
C PRO A 40 -3.41 -4.56 8.94
N PRO A 41 -4.51 -4.89 8.22
CA PRO A 41 -5.86 -4.85 8.79
C PRO A 41 -5.90 -5.61 10.11
N ALA A 42 -6.69 -5.10 11.07
CA ALA A 42 -6.78 -5.70 12.40
C ALA A 42 -5.43 -5.86 13.13
N GLY A 43 -4.38 -5.13 12.73
CA GLY A 43 -3.03 -5.31 13.28
C GLY A 43 -2.40 -6.65 12.94
N GLY A 44 -2.93 -7.38 11.94
CA GLY A 44 -2.46 -8.70 11.56
C GLY A 44 -3.11 -9.85 12.33
N ASP A 45 -4.07 -9.58 13.23
CA ASP A 45 -4.84 -10.62 13.89
C ASP A 45 -5.79 -11.29 12.88
N HIS A 46 -5.54 -12.57 12.60
CA HIS A 46 -6.32 -13.35 11.64
C HIS A 46 -7.80 -13.45 12.02
N ARG A 47 -8.12 -13.58 13.31
CA ARG A 47 -9.50 -13.70 13.77
C ARG A 47 -10.23 -12.38 13.58
N LEU A 48 -9.60 -11.27 13.92
CA LEU A 48 -10.21 -9.95 13.77
C LEU A 48 -10.31 -9.56 12.28
N THR A 49 -9.35 -9.95 11.46
CA THR A 49 -9.40 -9.79 10.00
C THR A 49 -10.60 -10.52 9.40
N ASP A 50 -10.87 -11.77 9.82
CA ASP A 50 -12.04 -12.53 9.38
C ASP A 50 -13.36 -11.83 9.77
N LEU A 51 -13.44 -11.31 11.00
CA LEU A 51 -14.61 -10.56 11.45
C LEU A 51 -14.85 -9.28 10.63
N LEU A 52 -13.79 -8.51 10.35
CA LEU A 52 -13.88 -7.32 9.49
C LEU A 52 -14.34 -7.69 8.08
N SER A 53 -13.77 -8.74 7.50
CA SER A 53 -14.12 -9.21 6.14
C SER A 53 -15.59 -9.59 6.01
N ARG A 54 -16.19 -10.14 7.09
CA ARG A 54 -17.62 -10.47 7.13
C ARG A 54 -18.51 -9.23 7.20
N LEU A 55 -18.10 -8.21 7.95
CA LEU A 55 -18.83 -6.93 8.04
C LEU A 55 -18.81 -6.19 6.70
N GLU A 56 -17.64 -6.11 6.05
CA GLU A 56 -17.51 -5.49 4.73
C GLU A 56 -18.45 -6.14 3.70
N ARG A 57 -18.48 -7.48 3.65
CA ARG A 57 -19.37 -8.22 2.76
C ARG A 57 -20.85 -7.96 3.03
N SER A 58 -21.25 -7.81 4.29
CA SER A 58 -22.64 -7.48 4.64
C SER A 58 -23.05 -6.05 4.33
N SER A 59 -22.06 -5.15 4.20
CA SER A 59 -22.29 -3.73 3.93
C SER A 59 -22.28 -3.38 2.44
N ASP A 60 -21.89 -4.32 1.57
CA ASP A 60 -21.89 -4.14 0.12
C ASP A 60 -23.24 -4.57 -0.49
N PRO A 61 -24.06 -3.63 -0.99
CA PRO A 61 -25.33 -3.95 -1.62
C PRO A 61 -25.21 -4.70 -2.96
N ASN A 62 -23.99 -4.83 -3.51
CA ASN A 62 -23.72 -5.51 -4.78
C ASN A 62 -22.95 -6.85 -4.62
N ALA A 63 -22.87 -7.40 -3.41
CA ALA A 63 -22.10 -8.63 -3.14
C ALA A 63 -22.66 -9.92 -3.78
N GLU A 64 -23.85 -9.89 -4.39
CA GLU A 64 -24.42 -11.01 -5.14
C GLU A 64 -24.20 -10.85 -6.65
N GLY A 65 -23.03 -11.32 -7.11
CA GLY A 65 -22.73 -11.57 -8.50
C GLY A 65 -22.09 -12.94 -8.64
N THR A 66 -22.92 -13.97 -8.74
CA THR A 66 -22.53 -15.37 -8.94
C THR A 66 -21.99 -15.58 -10.36
N ASN A 67 -20.78 -16.13 -10.47
CA ASN A 67 -20.47 -17.19 -11.44
C ASN A 67 -19.28 -18.01 -10.92
#